data_AF-A0A397FPJ7-F1
#
_entry.id   AF-A0A397FPJ7-F1
#
_cell.length_a   1.000
_cell.length_b   1.000
_cell.length_c   1.000
_cell.angle_alpha   90.00
_cell.angle_beta   90.00
_cell.angle_gamma   90.00
#
_symmetry.space_group_name_H-M   'P 1'
#
loop_
_entity.id
_entity.type
_entity.pdbx_description
1 polymer ?
#
loop_
_entity_poly.entity_id
_entity_poly.type
_entity_poly.pdbx_seq_one_letter_code
_entity_poly.pdbx_strand_id
1 'polypeptide(L)'
;MSKYQKSTAPCQPKYPHFKYHYLNNTLAYQQGEYWHEITEDRQFQGSFGSQGFKLENGWISFTTHKKKIRVFAKLDQSSDALTPDLSWKDLTLPQITYYRKDLSKECPTTFTFTTQDEVEKINGKWRNKHE
;
A
#
# COMPACT_ATOMS: atom_id res chain seq x y z
N MET A 1 -44.68 -3.78 12.04
CA MET A 1 -43.33 -3.76 12.63
C MET A 1 -42.47 -4.80 11.92
N SER A 2 -41.47 -4.38 11.14
CA SER A 2 -40.22 -5.13 11.00
C SER A 2 -39.17 -4.16 10.43
N LYS A 3 -38.25 -3.74 11.29
CA LYS A 3 -37.15 -2.84 10.96
C LYS A 3 -36.02 -3.71 10.41
N TYR A 4 -35.81 -3.71 9.10
CA TYR A 4 -34.53 -4.16 8.57
C TYR A 4 -33.55 -2.98 8.60
N GLN A 5 -32.70 -2.98 9.62
CA GLN A 5 -31.55 -2.10 9.71
C GLN A 5 -30.63 -2.40 8.51
N LYS A 6 -30.51 -1.43 7.62
CA LYS A 6 -29.50 -1.41 6.56
C LYS A 6 -28.15 -1.35 7.27
N SER A 7 -27.42 -2.47 7.29
CA SER A 7 -26.05 -2.53 7.80
C SER A 7 -25.21 -1.57 6.96
N THR A 8 -24.88 -0.42 7.53
CA THR A 8 -23.85 0.48 7.01
C THR A 8 -22.50 -0.13 7.37
N ALA A 9 -22.07 -1.12 6.59
CA ALA A 9 -20.67 -1.52 6.62
C ALA A 9 -19.84 -0.27 6.25
N PRO A 10 -18.89 0.17 7.08
CA PRO A 10 -18.03 1.29 6.73
C PRO A 10 -17.27 0.92 5.46
N CYS A 11 -17.25 1.81 4.46
CA CYS A 11 -16.37 1.72 3.32
C CYS A 11 -14.94 1.57 3.84
N GLN A 12 -14.44 0.34 3.90
CA GLN A 12 -13.03 0.09 4.19
C GLN A 12 -12.24 0.80 3.07
N PRO A 13 -11.18 1.53 3.41
CA PRO A 13 -10.35 2.15 2.40
C PRO A 13 -9.90 1.07 1.41
N LYS A 14 -10.07 1.34 0.11
CA LYS A 14 -9.70 0.42 -0.98
C LYS A 14 -8.22 -0.03 -0.92
N TYR A 15 -7.40 0.68 -0.14
CA TYR A 15 -5.97 0.46 0.00
C TYR A 15 -5.55 0.41 1.48
N PRO A 16 -4.56 -0.42 1.84
CA PRO A 16 -4.08 -0.50 3.22
C PRO A 16 -3.55 0.86 3.69
N HIS A 17 -3.84 1.20 4.94
CA HIS A 17 -3.15 2.32 5.61
C HIS A 17 -1.80 1.83 6.10
N PHE A 18 -0.74 2.57 5.81
CA PHE A 18 0.62 2.25 6.22
C PHE A 18 1.13 3.26 7.23
N LYS A 19 1.95 2.80 8.17
CA LYS A 19 2.67 3.62 9.15
C LYS A 19 4.15 3.26 9.06
N TYR A 20 4.96 4.20 8.60
CA TYR A 20 6.40 4.00 8.38
C TYR A 20 7.23 4.84 9.36
N HIS A 21 8.18 4.20 10.06
CA HIS A 21 9.10 4.85 10.98
C HIS A 21 10.53 4.82 10.41
N TYR A 22 10.90 5.83 9.64
CA TYR A 22 12.13 5.82 8.85
C TYR A 22 13.43 5.78 9.67
N LEU A 23 13.41 6.19 10.94
CA LEU A 23 14.58 6.10 11.83
C LEU A 23 14.86 4.68 12.29
N ASN A 24 13.82 3.85 12.39
CA ASN A 24 13.93 2.47 12.90
C ASN A 24 13.77 1.44 11.77
N ASN A 25 13.51 1.90 10.54
CA ASN A 25 13.13 1.07 9.41
C ASN A 25 12.04 0.04 9.78
N THR A 26 10.96 0.50 10.41
CA THR A 26 9.79 -0.33 10.69
C THR A 26 8.60 0.14 9.87
N LEU A 27 7.82 -0.82 9.38
CA LEU A 27 6.60 -0.58 8.63
C LEU A 27 5.47 -1.38 9.28
N ALA A 28 4.33 -0.74 9.50
CA ALA A 28 3.10 -1.40 9.89
C ALA A 28 1.99 -1.08 8.88
N TYR A 29 1.00 -1.96 8.79
CA TYR A 29 -0.24 -1.72 8.06
C TYR A 29 -1.45 -1.87 8.99
N GLN A 30 -2.52 -1.14 8.69
CA GLN A 30 -3.74 -1.18 9.48
C GLN A 30 -4.68 -2.28 8.96
N GLN A 31 -5.18 -3.12 9.86
CA GLN A 31 -6.22 -4.12 9.60
C GLN A 31 -7.30 -3.99 10.67
N GLY A 32 -8.46 -3.45 10.28
CA GLY A 32 -9.49 -3.03 11.23
C GLY A 32 -8.98 -1.91 12.16
N GLU A 33 -9.06 -2.13 13.48
CA GLU A 33 -8.62 -1.17 14.50
C GLU A 33 -7.12 -1.30 14.86
N TYR A 34 -6.46 -2.36 14.39
CA TYR A 34 -5.11 -2.72 14.83
C TYR A 34 -4.04 -2.41 13.77
N TRP A 35 -2.83 -2.10 14.26
CA TRP A 35 -1.63 -1.96 13.44
C TRP A 35 -0.80 -3.23 13.53
N HIS A 36 -0.50 -3.82 12.37
CA HIS A 36 0.32 -5.02 12.24
C HIS A 36 1.69 -4.64 11.70
N GLU A 37 2.72 -4.83 12.51
CA GLU A 37 4.10 -4.57 12.10
C GLU A 37 4.60 -5.67 11.15
N ILE A 38 5.32 -5.27 10.11
CA ILE A 38 5.98 -6.17 9.18
C ILE A 38 7.33 -6.57 9.78
N THR A 39 7.49 -7.87 9.94
CA THR A 39 8.66 -8.50 10.54
C THR A 39 9.95 -8.25 9.76
N GLU A 40 11.08 -8.26 10.46
CA GLU A 40 12.40 -7.91 9.92
C GLU A 40 12.85 -8.86 8.80
N ASP A 41 12.46 -10.13 8.83
CA ASP A 41 12.78 -11.14 7.81
C ASP A 41 12.15 -10.82 6.44
N ARG A 42 11.16 -9.93 6.42
CA ARG A 42 10.50 -9.44 5.20
C ARG A 42 11.12 -8.16 4.66
N GLN A 43 12.15 -7.62 5.33
CA GLN A 43 12.87 -6.46 4.85
C GLN A 43 13.80 -6.81 3.69
N PHE A 44 14.05 -5.85 2.81
CA PHE A 44 15.06 -5.95 1.76
C PHE A 44 15.69 -4.58 1.49
N GLN A 45 16.87 -4.61 0.86
CA GLN A 45 17.50 -3.40 0.34
C GLN A 45 17.32 -3.34 -1.17
N GLY A 46 16.84 -2.22 -1.67
CA GLY A 46 16.75 -1.94 -3.09
C GLY A 46 17.89 -1.06 -3.59
N SER A 47 17.81 -0.63 -4.84
CA SER A 47 18.80 0.28 -5.43
C SER A 47 18.79 1.66 -4.76
N PHE A 48 19.91 2.38 -4.86
CA PHE A 48 20.05 3.77 -4.42
C PHE A 48 19.71 4.01 -2.93
N GLY A 49 20.06 3.07 -2.05
CA GLY A 49 19.84 3.19 -0.61
C GLY A 49 18.37 3.09 -0.19
N SER A 50 17.52 2.49 -1.04
CA SER A 50 16.14 2.22 -0.67
C SER A 50 16.04 1.04 0.31
N GLN A 51 15.18 1.20 1.30
CA GLN A 51 14.78 0.13 2.21
C GLN A 51 13.36 -0.30 1.87
N GLY A 52 13.09 -1.60 1.84
CA GLY A 52 11.79 -2.12 1.44
C GLY A 52 11.33 -3.28 2.28
N PHE A 53 10.05 -3.60 2.12
CA PHE A 53 9.32 -4.62 2.86
C PHE A 53 8.50 -5.44 1.87
N LYS A 54 8.61 -6.77 1.95
CA LYS A 54 7.73 -7.69 1.24
C LYS A 54 6.37 -7.70 1.92
N LEU A 55 5.31 -7.47 1.16
CA LEU A 55 3.91 -7.59 1.58
C LEU A 55 3.38 -8.96 1.18
N GLU A 56 2.18 -9.34 1.63
CA GLU A 56 1.57 -10.61 1.23
C GLU A 56 1.23 -10.60 -0.26
N ASN A 57 0.74 -9.46 -0.74
CA ASN A 57 0.32 -9.23 -2.11
C ASN A 57 1.25 -8.25 -2.84
N GLY A 58 2.54 -8.17 -2.50
CA GLY A 58 3.40 -7.21 -3.18
C GLY A 58 4.65 -6.82 -2.42
N TRP A 59 5.10 -5.59 -2.64
CA TRP A 59 6.20 -5.00 -1.91
C TRP A 59 6.10 -3.48 -1.91
N ILE A 60 6.77 -2.88 -0.95
CA ILE A 60 6.87 -1.43 -0.80
C ILE A 60 8.31 -1.06 -0.44
N SER A 61 8.78 0.05 -0.99
CA SER A 61 10.13 0.55 -0.78
C SER A 61 10.13 2.05 -0.53
N PHE A 62 11.13 2.50 0.22
CA PHE A 62 11.28 3.86 0.72
C PHE A 62 12.68 4.36 0.39
N THR A 63 12.75 5.50 -0.29
CA THR A 63 13.99 6.26 -0.50
C THR A 63 13.90 7.55 0.29
N THR A 64 14.77 7.68 1.30
CA THR A 64 14.81 8.88 2.15
C THR A 64 15.68 9.95 1.48
N HIS A 65 15.06 11.07 1.12
CA HIS A 65 15.75 12.27 0.61
C HIS A 65 15.86 13.33 1.72
N LYS A 66 16.58 14.43 1.42
CA LYS A 66 16.77 15.53 2.40
C LYS A 66 15.45 16.10 2.93
N LYS A 67 14.44 16.28 2.07
CA LYS A 67 13.17 16.96 2.40
C LYS A 67 11.93 16.06 2.40
N LYS A 68 12.05 14.82 1.94
CA LYS A 68 10.91 13.93 1.69
C LYS A 68 11.30 12.47 1.75
N ILE A 69 10.33 11.59 1.91
CA ILE A 69 10.48 10.14 1.72
C ILE A 69 9.71 9.79 0.45
N ARG A 70 10.39 9.20 -0.53
CA ARG A 70 9.74 8.69 -1.72
C ARG A 70 9.37 7.23 -1.49
N VAL A 71 8.10 6.94 -1.62
CA VAL A 71 7.54 5.59 -1.56
C VAL A 71 7.34 5.07 -2.97
N PHE A 72 7.74 3.83 -3.19
CA PHE A 72 7.45 3.10 -4.42
C PHE A 72 6.95 1.71 -4.07
N ALA A 73 5.78 1.33 -4.60
CA ALA A 73 5.13 0.07 -4.27
C ALA A 73 4.62 -0.66 -5.50
N LYS A 74 4.61 -1.99 -5.42
CA LYS A 74 3.87 -2.88 -6.31
C LYS A 74 2.85 -3.60 -5.45
N LEU A 75 1.56 -3.43 -5.73
CA LEU A 75 0.48 -4.14 -5.06
C LEU A 75 -0.26 -4.99 -6.09
N ASP A 76 -0.49 -6.24 -5.75
CA ASP A 76 -1.30 -7.17 -6.52
C ASP A 76 -2.74 -7.10 -6.01
N GLN A 77 -3.66 -6.72 -6.90
CA GLN A 77 -5.09 -6.69 -6.62
C GLN A 77 -5.77 -8.00 -7.03
N SER A 78 -5.06 -9.12 -7.09
CA SER A 78 -5.72 -10.43 -7.26
C SER A 78 -6.71 -10.64 -6.12
N SER A 79 -8.00 -10.63 -6.48
CA SER A 79 -9.18 -10.95 -5.67
C SER A 79 -8.89 -11.09 -4.18
N ASP A 80 -9.04 -9.99 -3.45
CA ASP A 80 -9.20 -9.93 -2.02
C ASP A 80 -8.47 -10.97 -1.15
N ALA A 81 -7.22 -10.66 -0.79
CA ALA A 81 -6.64 -11.18 0.44
C ALA A 81 -6.97 -10.30 1.67
N LEU A 82 -7.59 -9.12 1.47
CA LEU A 82 -7.88 -8.15 2.54
C LEU A 82 -9.37 -7.76 2.65
N THR A 83 -10.24 -8.48 1.94
CA THR A 83 -11.68 -8.26 1.93
C THR A 83 -12.34 -9.65 2.01
N PRO A 84 -13.13 -9.97 3.06
CA PRO A 84 -13.52 -11.35 3.34
C PRO A 84 -14.69 -11.88 2.50
N ASP A 85 -15.08 -11.25 1.38
CA ASP A 85 -16.28 -11.66 0.64
C ASP A 85 -16.12 -11.53 -0.88
N LEU A 86 -15.53 -12.55 -1.52
CA LEU A 86 -15.67 -12.74 -2.96
C LEU A 86 -16.23 -14.12 -3.30
N SER A 87 -17.42 -14.08 -3.90
CA SER A 87 -18.04 -15.20 -4.60
C SER A 87 -17.17 -15.62 -5.80
N TRP A 88 -17.14 -16.92 -6.09
CA TRP A 88 -16.17 -17.58 -6.98
C TRP A 88 -16.38 -17.27 -8.48
N LYS A 89 -17.16 -16.23 -8.81
CA LYS A 89 -17.57 -15.88 -10.18
C LYS A 89 -16.72 -14.80 -10.84
N ASP A 90 -15.91 -14.06 -10.09
CA ASP A 90 -15.06 -13.00 -10.64
C ASP A 90 -13.56 -13.32 -10.49
N LEU A 91 -13.12 -14.39 -11.16
CA LEU A 91 -11.69 -14.65 -11.41
C LEU A 91 -11.18 -13.66 -12.46
N THR A 92 -11.10 -12.39 -12.09
CA THR A 92 -10.33 -11.39 -12.83
C THR A 92 -8.85 -11.63 -12.53
N LEU A 93 -8.02 -11.63 -13.57
CA LEU A 93 -6.57 -11.82 -13.45
C LEU A 93 -5.98 -10.84 -12.41
N PRO A 94 -4.93 -11.24 -11.66
CA PRO A 94 -4.20 -10.37 -10.74
C PRO A 94 -3.90 -9.00 -11.37
N GLN A 95 -4.62 -7.95 -10.96
CA GLN A 95 -4.34 -6.60 -11.44
C GLN A 95 -3.19 -6.02 -10.63
N ILE A 96 -1.98 -6.17 -11.16
CA ILE A 96 -0.78 -5.56 -10.60
C ILE A 96 -0.85 -4.05 -10.83
N THR A 97 -0.82 -3.29 -9.74
CA THR A 97 -0.75 -1.82 -9.77
C THR A 97 0.53 -1.33 -9.10
N TYR A 98 1.18 -0.34 -9.71
CA TYR A 98 2.37 0.29 -9.18
C TYR A 98 2.02 1.69 -8.68
N TYR A 99 2.61 2.09 -7.57
CA TYR A 99 2.37 3.38 -6.95
C TYR A 99 3.67 4.11 -6.66
N ARG A 100 3.64 5.44 -6.77
CA ARG A 100 4.71 6.34 -6.33
C ARG A 100 4.11 7.50 -5.56
N LYS A 101 4.58 7.69 -4.32
CA LYS A 101 4.11 8.78 -3.45
C LYS A 101 5.28 9.47 -2.79
N ASP A 102 5.28 10.80 -2.75
CA ASP A 102 6.25 11.58 -2.01
C ASP A 102 5.60 12.04 -0.69
N LEU A 103 6.21 11.67 0.44
CA LEU A 103 5.74 11.96 1.78
C LEU A 103 6.59 13.04 2.45
N SER A 104 5.98 13.81 3.37
CA SER A 104 6.73 14.65 4.30
C SER A 104 7.65 13.78 5.16
N LYS A 105 8.68 14.38 5.74
CA LYS A 105 9.71 13.67 6.52
C LYS A 105 9.33 13.50 8.00
N GLU A 106 8.03 13.37 8.28
CA GLU A 106 7.50 13.13 9.62
C GLU A 106 7.87 11.71 10.09
N CYS A 107 7.91 11.48 11.40
CA CYS A 107 8.26 10.18 11.98
C CYS A 107 7.42 9.88 13.22
N PRO A 108 6.59 8.81 13.22
CA PRO A 108 6.23 7.99 12.07
C PRO A 108 5.33 8.76 11.08
N THR A 109 5.44 8.46 9.79
CA THR A 109 4.49 8.95 8.78
C THR A 109 3.41 7.92 8.53
N THR A 110 2.16 8.35 8.52
CA THR A 110 1.01 7.53 8.11
C THR A 110 0.56 7.94 6.71
N PHE A 111 0.26 6.98 5.85
CA PHE A 111 -0.18 7.27 4.48
C PHE A 111 -1.06 6.15 3.91
N THR A 112 -1.83 6.49 2.88
CA THR A 112 -2.52 5.54 2.02
C THR A 112 -2.24 5.90 0.56
N PHE A 113 -2.35 4.91 -0.32
CA PHE A 113 -2.32 5.16 -1.75
C PHE A 113 -3.70 5.61 -2.24
N THR A 114 -3.69 6.42 -3.28
CA THR A 114 -4.87 6.85 -4.01
C THR A 114 -4.66 6.56 -5.49
N THR A 115 -5.71 6.66 -6.30
CA THR A 115 -5.59 6.51 -7.75
C THR A 115 -4.57 7.49 -8.35
N GLN A 116 -4.46 8.70 -7.79
CA GLN A 116 -3.48 9.72 -8.22
C GLN A 116 -2.02 9.31 -7.98
N ASP A 117 -1.76 8.37 -7.08
CA ASP A 117 -0.42 7.86 -6.82
C ASP A 117 -0.01 6.75 -7.81
N GLU A 118 -0.91 6.30 -8.69
CA GLU A 118 -0.65 5.22 -9.64
C GLU A 118 0.34 5.65 -10.73
N VAL A 119 1.26 4.74 -11.02
CA VAL A 119 2.27 4.92 -12.06
C VAL A 119 2.30 3.77 -13.05
N GLU A 120 2.82 4.06 -14.23
CA GLU A 120 3.12 3.06 -15.25
C GLU A 120 4.48 3.31 -15.88
N LYS A 121 5.01 2.26 -16.51
CA LYS A 121 6.34 2.30 -17.13
C LYS A 121 6.20 2.59 -18.62
N ILE A 122 6.42 3.85 -19.01
CA ILE A 122 6.43 4.30 -20.41
C ILE A 122 7.88 4.56 -20.83
N ASN A 123 8.33 3.91 -21.91
CA ASN A 123 9.69 4.07 -22.45
C ASN A 123 10.78 3.90 -21.39
N GLY A 124 10.64 2.88 -20.54
CA GLY A 124 11.57 2.57 -19.46
C GLY A 124 11.47 3.45 -18.22
N LYS A 125 10.62 4.49 -18.21
CA LYS A 125 10.49 5.46 -17.12
C LYS A 125 9.14 5.35 -16.43
N TRP A 126 9.13 5.44 -15.11
CA TRP A 126 7.90 5.49 -14.31
C TRP A 126 7.26 6.87 -14.38
N ARG A 127 6.05 6.93 -14.94
CA ARG A 127 5.22 8.13 -15.13
C ARG A 127 3.91 7.99 -14.35
N ASN A 128 3.33 9.10 -13.91
CA ASN A 128 2.01 9.08 -13.29
C ASN A 128 0.98 8.72 -14.36
N LYS A 129 0.01 7.86 -14.02
CA LYS A 129 -1.03 7.42 -14.96
C LYS A 129 -2.09 8.47 -15.27
N HIS A 130 -2.26 9.43 -14.36
CA HIS A 130 -3.36 10.39 -14.36
C HIS A 130 -2.88 11.84 -14.61
N GLU A 131 -1.63 12.01 -15.05
CA GLU A 131 -1.05 13.28 -15.54
C GLU A 131 -0.92 13.25 -17.06
#